data_AF-A0A8T2N4M3-F1
#
_entry.id   AF-A0A8T2N4M3-F1
#
_cell.length_a   1.000
_cell.length_b   1.000
_cell.length_c   1.000
_cell.angle_alpha   90.00
_cell.angle_beta   90.00
_cell.angle_gamma   90.00
#
_symmetry.space_group_name_H-M   'P 1'
#
loop_
_entity.id
_entity.type
_entity.pdbx_description
1 polymer ?
#
loop_
_entity_poly.entity_id
_entity_poly.type
_entity_poly.pdbx_seq_one_letter_code
_entity_poly.pdbx_strand_id
1 'polypeptide(L)'
;MSSNDALVDIARVFRGTFVHSNENAPVEVLEDKILGIDTEGRIAFIGRAEEVGKLSQAWGFRISDVKHLGAHQFFMPGLVDTHIHASQYSYTGTALDMPLLQWLNTYTFPVEAKYKDLDFSQDVYTKVVTCKSQRTIFCVT
;
A
#
# COMPACT_ATOMS: atom_id res chain seq x y z
N MET A 1 21.29 -21.66 24.57
CA MET A 1 20.11 -21.85 23.70
C MET A 1 20.31 -20.98 22.50
N SER A 2 20.59 -21.60 21.36
CA SER A 2 20.93 -20.95 20.10
C SER A 2 19.66 -20.35 19.51
N SER A 3 19.58 -19.02 19.49
CA SER A 3 18.59 -18.30 18.69
C SER A 3 19.28 -17.89 17.39
N ASN A 4 18.74 -18.40 16.30
CA ASN A 4 19.23 -18.26 14.95
C ASN A 4 19.00 -16.82 14.47
N ASP A 5 19.87 -15.87 14.84
CA ASP A 5 19.92 -14.53 14.24
C ASP A 5 20.45 -14.67 12.82
N ALA A 6 19.58 -15.12 11.91
CA ALA A 6 19.80 -14.92 10.50
C ALA A 6 19.92 -13.40 10.30
N LEU A 7 21.09 -12.94 9.84
CA LEU A 7 21.30 -11.56 9.44
C LEU A 7 20.17 -11.19 8.46
N VAL A 8 19.31 -10.26 8.85
CA VAL A 8 18.21 -9.81 8.01
C VAL A 8 18.81 -8.90 6.94
N ASP A 9 18.84 -9.39 5.70
CA ASP A 9 19.35 -8.62 4.57
C ASP A 9 18.38 -7.47 4.23
N ILE A 10 18.93 -6.26 4.16
CA ILE A 10 18.17 -5.05 3.86
C ILE A 10 18.10 -4.84 2.35
N ALA A 11 16.88 -4.83 1.80
CA ALA A 11 16.64 -4.59 0.38
C ALA A 11 16.53 -3.10 0.04
N ARG A 12 15.89 -2.31 0.89
CA ARG A 12 15.63 -0.88 0.64
C ARG A 12 15.71 -0.08 1.93
N VAL A 13 16.24 1.14 1.84
CA VAL A 13 16.29 2.09 2.95
C VAL A 13 15.78 3.44 2.49
N PHE A 14 14.90 4.05 3.27
CA PHE A 14 14.33 5.36 2.99
C PHE A 14 14.60 6.31 4.14
N ARG A 15 14.92 7.57 3.84
CA ARG A 15 14.98 8.66 4.81
C ARG A 15 13.97 9.75 4.44
N GLY A 16 13.16 10.16 5.40
CA GLY A 16 12.16 11.20 5.19
C GLY A 16 11.14 11.29 6.31
N THR A 17 9.98 11.85 5.99
CA THR A 17 8.84 11.95 6.91
C THR A 17 7.91 10.77 6.71
N PHE A 18 7.43 10.19 7.82
CA PHE A 18 6.47 9.09 7.83
C PHE A 18 5.26 9.49 8.68
N VAL A 19 4.06 9.29 8.15
CA VAL A 19 2.80 9.65 8.79
C VAL A 19 1.97 8.39 8.96
N HIS A 20 1.57 8.07 10.19
CA HIS A 20 0.75 6.89 10.45
C HIS A 20 -0.21 7.12 11.63
N SER A 21 -0.97 6.08 11.96
CA SER A 21 -1.86 6.07 13.13
C SER A 21 -1.42 4.96 14.08
N ASN A 22 -1.74 5.13 15.36
CA ASN A 22 -1.61 4.09 16.39
C ASN A 22 -2.75 4.24 17.41
N GLU A 23 -2.82 3.37 18.42
CA GLU A 23 -3.89 3.37 19.43
C GLU A 23 -3.97 4.66 20.26
N ASN A 24 -2.83 5.34 20.44
CA ASN A 24 -2.70 6.54 21.27
C ASN A 24 -2.78 7.84 20.45
N ALA A 25 -2.56 7.77 19.14
CA ALA A 25 -2.52 8.93 18.24
C ALA A 25 -3.20 8.61 16.90
N PRO A 26 -4.35 9.25 16.58
CA PRO A 26 -5.01 9.08 15.29
C PRO A 26 -4.11 9.49 14.12
N VAL A 27 -3.22 10.46 14.34
CA VAL A 27 -2.18 10.86 13.38
C VAL A 27 -0.89 11.14 14.16
N GLU A 28 0.15 10.39 13.87
CA GLU A 28 1.52 10.58 14.34
C GLU A 28 2.42 10.92 13.14
N VAL A 29 3.20 11.99 13.28
CA VAL A 29 4.14 12.46 12.26
C VAL A 29 5.56 12.24 12.75
N LEU A 30 6.28 11.35 12.06
CA LEU A 30 7.66 11.02 12.34
C LEU A 30 8.57 11.75 11.35
N GLU A 31 9.04 12.93 11.74
CA GLU A 31 9.96 13.74 10.94
C GLU A 31 11.39 13.20 10.99
N ASP A 32 12.09 13.33 9.86
CA ASP A 32 13.50 12.94 9.65
C ASP A 32 13.86 11.56 10.24
N LYS A 33 13.09 10.54 9.88
CA LYS A 33 13.37 9.14 10.23
C LYS A 33 14.03 8.40 9.08
N ILE A 34 14.57 7.24 9.43
CA ILE A 34 15.07 6.25 8.49
C ILE A 34 14.30 4.93 8.68
N LEU A 35 13.83 4.35 7.58
CA LEU A 35 13.08 3.10 7.54
C LEU A 35 13.81 2.09 6.67
N GLY A 36 14.09 0.91 7.21
CA GLY A 36 14.68 -0.22 6.50
C GLY A 36 13.64 -1.29 6.17
N ILE A 37 13.69 -1.82 4.95
CA ILE A 37 12.84 -2.90 4.47
C ILE A 37 13.72 -4.09 4.13
N ASP A 38 13.39 -5.27 4.65
CA ASP A 38 14.11 -6.52 4.37
C ASP A 38 13.80 -7.08 2.97
N THR A 39 14.47 -8.15 2.58
CA THR A 39 14.25 -8.85 1.30
C THR A 39 12.89 -9.55 1.19
N GLU A 40 12.20 -9.77 2.32
CA GLU A 40 10.84 -10.34 2.36
C GLU A 40 9.76 -9.25 2.25
N GLY A 41 10.14 -7.97 2.30
CA GLY A 41 9.23 -6.84 2.21
C GLY A 41 8.69 -6.34 3.54
N ARG A 42 9.21 -6.83 4.68
CA ARG A 42 8.83 -6.38 6.02
C ARG A 42 9.62 -5.15 6.45
N ILE A 43 9.02 -4.34 7.31
CA ILE A 43 9.74 -3.24 7.98
C ILE A 43 10.69 -3.86 9.01
N ALA A 44 12.00 -3.78 8.75
CA ALA A 44 13.03 -4.31 9.63
C ALA A 44 13.31 -3.37 10.81
N PHE A 45 13.33 -2.05 10.54
CA PHE A 45 13.53 -1.03 11.56
C PHE A 45 12.96 0.33 11.14
N ILE A 46 12.64 1.14 12.15
CA ILE A 46 12.43 2.59 12.04
C ILE A 46 13.34 3.25 13.07
N GLY A 47 14.18 4.19 12.64
CA GLY A 47 15.17 4.84 13.50
C GLY A 47 15.30 6.34 13.23
N ARG A 48 16.10 7.03 14.04
CA ARG A 48 16.40 8.46 13.82
C ARG A 48 17.46 8.61 12.73
N ALA A 49 17.31 9.60 11.85
CA ALA A 49 18.27 9.81 10.77
C ALA A 49 19.69 10.11 11.25
N GLU A 50 19.85 10.73 12.42
CA GLU A 50 21.15 10.97 13.07
C GLU A 50 21.90 9.66 13.40
N GLU A 51 21.18 8.55 13.53
CA GLU A 51 21.73 7.24 13.87
C GLU A 51 22.06 6.38 12.64
N VAL A 52 22.00 6.96 11.42
CA VAL A 52 22.21 6.22 10.16
C VAL A 52 23.53 5.44 10.14
N GLY A 53 24.61 5.98 10.72
CA GLY A 53 25.89 5.27 10.79
C GLY A 53 25.83 4.01 11.67
N LYS A 54 25.14 4.09 12.81
CA LYS A 54 24.94 2.94 13.70
C LYS A 54 24.02 1.90 13.07
N LEU A 55 22.94 2.35 12.42
CA LEU A 55 22.00 1.48 11.73
C LEU A 55 22.65 0.80 10.51
N SER A 56 23.48 1.51 9.76
CA SER A 56 24.26 0.96 8.65
C SER A 56 25.22 -0.14 9.11
N GLN A 57 25.87 0.05 10.27
CA GLN A 57 26.72 -0.98 10.88
C GLN A 57 25.93 -2.18 11.40
N ALA A 58 24.78 -1.94 12.04
CA ALA A 58 23.96 -3.00 12.62
C ALA A 58 23.24 -3.86 11.57
N TRP A 59 22.78 -3.24 10.48
CA TRP A 59 21.94 -3.88 9.45
C TRP A 59 22.66 -4.07 8.10
N GLY A 60 23.94 -3.70 8.00
CA GLY A 60 24.78 -4.02 6.84
C GLY A 60 24.46 -3.30 5.53
N PHE A 61 23.64 -2.24 5.53
CA PHE A 61 23.33 -1.47 4.33
C PHE A 61 24.35 -0.35 4.09
N ARG A 62 24.55 0.05 2.82
CA ARG A 62 25.41 1.20 2.47
C ARG A 62 24.65 2.51 2.60
N ILE A 63 25.28 3.53 3.18
CA ILE A 63 24.70 4.87 3.34
C ILE A 63 24.37 5.50 1.97
N SER A 64 25.14 5.19 0.93
CA SER A 64 24.87 5.64 -0.45
C SER A 64 23.55 5.13 -1.03
N ASP A 65 23.04 4.01 -0.51
CA ASP A 65 21.86 3.33 -1.05
C ASP A 65 20.56 3.85 -0.37
N VAL A 66 20.70 4.75 0.62
CA VAL A 66 19.57 5.39 1.29
C VAL A 66 18.86 6.33 0.33
N LYS A 67 17.57 6.09 0.11
CA LYS A 67 16.72 6.92 -0.73
C LYS A 67 16.11 8.05 0.10
N HIS A 68 16.47 9.28 -0.24
CA HIS A 68 15.97 10.47 0.43
C HIS A 68 14.66 10.95 -0.23
N LEU A 69 13.62 11.15 0.58
CA LEU A 69 12.40 11.80 0.12
C LEU A 69 12.67 13.29 -0.12
N GLY A 70 11.95 13.88 -1.07
CA GLY A 70 11.96 15.32 -1.28
C GLY A 70 11.37 16.06 -0.08
N ALA A 71 11.69 17.36 0.03
CA ALA A 71 11.30 18.18 1.19
C ALA A 71 9.78 18.27 1.46
N HIS A 72 8.95 17.91 0.48
CA HIS A 72 7.48 18.01 0.56
C HIS A 72 6.83 16.64 0.32
N GLN A 73 7.59 15.57 0.51
CA GLN A 73 7.12 14.19 0.36
C GLN A 73 7.14 13.50 1.73
N PHE A 74 6.15 12.63 1.94
CA PHE A 74 6.08 11.77 3.10
C PHE A 74 5.54 10.40 2.68
N PHE A 75 5.86 9.38 3.48
CA PHE A 75 5.18 8.09 3.40
C PHE A 75 4.02 8.03 4.37
N MET A 76 3.00 7.26 4.00
CA MET A 76 1.95 6.81 4.91
C MET A 76 1.63 5.35 4.62
N PRO A 77 1.01 4.62 5.56
CA PRO A 77 0.46 3.30 5.27
C PRO A 77 -0.46 3.36 4.04
N GLY A 78 -0.39 2.32 3.23
CA GLY A 78 -1.35 2.14 2.14
C GLY A 78 -2.77 2.03 2.68
N LEU A 79 -3.73 2.53 1.91
CA LEU A 79 -5.13 2.51 2.28
C LEU A 79 -5.70 1.09 2.18
N VAL A 80 -6.57 0.74 3.11
CA VAL A 80 -7.28 -0.54 3.15
C VAL A 80 -8.72 -0.30 2.69
N ASP A 81 -9.06 -0.80 1.51
CA ASP A 81 -10.43 -0.80 0.99
C ASP A 81 -11.16 -2.04 1.54
N THR A 82 -12.06 -1.84 2.50
CA THR A 82 -12.72 -2.94 3.22
C THR A 82 -13.86 -3.55 2.43
N HIS A 83 -14.37 -2.89 1.38
CA HIS A 83 -15.50 -3.39 0.59
C HIS A 83 -15.57 -2.76 -0.80
N ILE A 84 -15.40 -3.58 -1.83
CA ILE A 84 -15.59 -3.19 -3.23
C ILE A 84 -16.21 -4.33 -4.04
N HIS A 85 -17.12 -3.98 -4.94
CA HIS A 85 -17.59 -4.88 -5.99
C HIS A 85 -16.75 -4.66 -7.26
N ALA A 86 -15.64 -5.39 -7.40
CA ALA A 86 -14.78 -5.29 -8.57
C ALA A 86 -15.52 -5.59 -9.88
N SER A 87 -16.53 -6.48 -9.83
CA SER A 87 -17.40 -6.81 -10.96
C SER A 87 -18.19 -5.60 -11.51
N GLN A 88 -18.42 -4.60 -10.68
CA GLN A 88 -19.23 -3.41 -10.98
C GLN A 88 -18.37 -2.22 -11.46
N TYR A 89 -17.05 -2.41 -11.57
CA TYR A 89 -16.12 -1.33 -11.90
C TYR A 89 -16.40 -0.68 -13.27
N SER A 90 -16.83 -1.46 -14.26
CA SER A 90 -17.02 -1.02 -15.65
C SER A 90 -18.05 0.10 -15.85
N TYR A 91 -18.98 0.29 -14.91
CA TYR A 91 -20.02 1.33 -14.96
C TYR A 91 -20.04 2.20 -13.69
N THR A 92 -18.96 2.18 -12.92
CA THR A 92 -18.83 3.00 -11.70
C THR A 92 -19.03 4.48 -12.05
N GLY A 93 -19.89 5.16 -11.28
CA GLY A 93 -20.22 6.58 -11.48
C GLY A 93 -21.41 6.85 -12.41
N THR A 94 -22.16 5.82 -12.82
CA THR A 94 -23.38 5.96 -13.65
C THR A 94 -24.66 5.69 -12.87
N ALA A 95 -25.78 6.27 -13.32
CA ALA A 95 -27.14 5.99 -12.82
C ALA A 95 -27.34 6.15 -11.30
N LEU A 96 -26.72 7.18 -10.70
CA LEU A 96 -26.76 7.45 -9.26
C LEU A 96 -28.09 8.05 -8.77
N ASP A 97 -28.99 8.39 -9.68
CA ASP A 97 -30.30 9.00 -9.46
C ASP A 97 -31.46 7.98 -9.44
N MET A 98 -31.17 6.70 -9.62
CA MET A 98 -32.18 5.63 -9.66
C MET A 98 -32.38 4.95 -8.30
N PRO A 99 -33.60 4.47 -7.98
CA PRO A 99 -33.84 3.60 -6.83
C PRO A 99 -32.99 2.32 -6.89
N LEU A 100 -32.53 1.85 -5.73
CA LEU A 100 -31.60 0.71 -5.63
C LEU A 100 -32.07 -0.54 -6.40
N LEU A 101 -33.32 -0.98 -6.22
CA LEU A 101 -33.82 -2.17 -6.91
C LEU A 101 -33.87 -1.99 -8.42
N GLN A 102 -34.18 -0.78 -8.90
CA GLN A 102 -34.18 -0.47 -10.31
C GLN A 102 -32.75 -0.46 -10.86
N TRP A 103 -31.80 0.14 -10.14
CA TRP A 103 -30.38 0.14 -10.48
C TRP A 103 -29.82 -1.29 -10.56
N LEU A 104 -30.15 -2.15 -9.59
CA LEU A 104 -29.73 -3.55 -9.57
C LEU A 104 -30.19 -4.32 -10.81
N ASN A 105 -31.48 -4.20 -11.16
CA ASN A 105 -32.06 -4.91 -12.31
C ASN A 105 -31.61 -4.32 -13.65
N THR A 106 -31.36 -3.01 -13.72
CA THR A 106 -31.01 -2.33 -14.97
C THR A 106 -29.52 -2.44 -15.31
N TYR A 107 -28.64 -2.39 -14.30
CA TYR A 107 -27.18 -2.34 -14.50
C TYR A 107 -26.47 -3.53 -13.88
N THR A 108 -26.65 -3.74 -12.58
CA THR A 108 -25.81 -4.66 -11.80
C THR A 108 -25.92 -6.10 -12.28
N PHE A 109 -27.11 -6.70 -12.25
CA PHE A 109 -27.26 -8.09 -12.66
C PHE A 109 -26.92 -8.33 -14.13
N PRO A 110 -27.33 -7.46 -15.08
CA PRO A 110 -26.93 -7.60 -16.48
C PRO A 110 -25.42 -7.52 -16.72
N VAL A 111 -24.70 -6.66 -16.00
CA VAL A 111 -23.24 -6.54 -16.12
C VAL A 111 -22.54 -7.73 -15.47
N GLU A 112 -22.94 -8.14 -14.27
CA GLU A 112 -22.36 -9.29 -13.59
C GLU A 112 -22.54 -10.59 -14.42
N ALA A 113 -23.67 -10.74 -15.12
CA ALA A 113 -23.89 -11.87 -16.01
C ALA A 113 -22.91 -11.94 -17.20
N LYS A 114 -22.24 -10.84 -17.57
CA LYS A 114 -21.22 -10.81 -18.63
C LYS A 114 -19.91 -11.48 -18.22
N TYR A 115 -19.64 -11.65 -16.93
CA TYR A 115 -18.41 -12.28 -16.44
C TYR A 115 -18.30 -13.78 -16.73
N LYS A 116 -19.33 -14.38 -17.33
CA LYS A 116 -19.21 -15.68 -17.99
C LYS A 116 -18.20 -15.67 -19.15
N ASP A 117 -17.94 -14.49 -19.72
CA ASP A 117 -16.90 -14.25 -20.70
C ASP A 117 -15.58 -13.90 -19.99
N LEU A 118 -14.57 -14.75 -20.18
CA LEU A 118 -13.28 -14.61 -19.53
C LEU A 118 -12.48 -13.40 -20.05
N ASP A 119 -12.65 -13.02 -21.32
CA ASP A 119 -11.94 -11.87 -21.87
C ASP A 119 -12.47 -10.56 -21.26
N PHE A 120 -13.80 -10.46 -21.11
CA PHE A 120 -14.44 -9.36 -20.40
C PHE A 120 -14.01 -9.31 -18.92
N SER A 121 -13.99 -10.47 -18.25
CA SER A 121 -13.56 -10.59 -16.86
C SER A 121 -12.12 -10.13 -16.67
N GLN A 122 -11.20 -10.61 -17.50
CA GLN A 122 -9.79 -10.26 -17.44
C GLN A 122 -9.56 -8.77 -17.67
N ASP A 123 -10.23 -8.17 -18.65
CA ASP A 123 -10.13 -6.75 -18.94
C ASP A 123 -10.58 -5.89 -17.75
N VAL A 124 -11.77 -6.14 -17.20
CA VAL A 124 -12.31 -5.31 -16.10
C VAL A 124 -11.51 -5.50 -14.82
N TYR A 125 -11.12 -6.74 -14.47
CA TYR A 125 -10.32 -6.99 -13.27
C TYR A 125 -8.91 -6.41 -13.36
N THR A 126 -8.28 -6.45 -14.53
CA THR A 126 -6.98 -5.81 -14.74
C THR A 126 -7.07 -4.30 -14.53
N LYS A 127 -8.12 -3.67 -15.05
CA LYS A 127 -8.35 -2.23 -14.90
C LYS A 127 -8.58 -1.82 -13.45
N VAL A 128 -9.42 -2.54 -12.69
CA VAL A 128 -9.69 -2.16 -11.28
C VAL A 128 -8.44 -2.34 -10.40
N VAL A 129 -7.67 -3.42 -10.57
CA VAL A 129 -6.43 -3.64 -9.82
C VAL A 129 -5.40 -2.56 -10.15
N THR A 130 -5.21 -2.25 -11.43
CA THR A 130 -4.26 -1.21 -11.87
C THR A 130 -4.66 0.16 -11.31
N CYS A 131 -5.94 0.52 -11.42
CA CYS A 131 -6.45 1.80 -10.93
C CYS A 131 -6.30 1.94 -9.41
N LYS A 132 -6.57 0.88 -8.65
CA LYS A 132 -6.49 0.87 -7.18
C LYS A 132 -5.03 0.87 -6.69
N SER A 133 -4.16 0.09 -7.32
CA SER A 133 -2.72 0.05 -7.00
C SER A 133 -2.02 1.39 -7.26
N GLN A 134 -2.39 2.09 -8.34
CA GLN A 134 -1.84 3.41 -8.67
C GLN A 134 -2.37 4.55 -7.78
N ARG A 135 -3.42 4.29 -6.97
CA ARG A 135 -4.09 5.28 -6.10
C ARG A 135 -3.93 4.96 -4.60
N THR A 136 -2.86 4.25 -4.24
CA THR A 136 -2.42 4.06 -2.85
C THR A 136 -3.25 3.04 -2.04
N ILE A 137 -4.11 2.24 -2.67
CA ILE A 137 -4.82 1.15 -1.99
C ILE A 137 -3.97 -0.11 -2.06
N PHE A 138 -3.04 -0.28 -1.10
CA PHE A 138 -2.46 -1.54 -0.62
C PHE A 138 -1.44 -1.25 0.50
N CYS A 139 -1.78 -1.63 1.74
CA CYS A 139 -0.85 -2.07 2.79
C CYS A 139 -1.63 -2.93 3.77
N VAL A 140 -1.41 -4.25 3.74
CA VAL A 140 -1.77 -5.14 4.84
C VAL A 140 -0.53 -5.97 5.13
N THR A 141 -0.09 -5.87 6.38
CA THR A 141 1.02 -6.51 7.12
C THR A 141 1.88 -7.54 6.41
#